data_AF-A0A7W5FI84-F1
#
_entry.id   AF-A0A7W5FI84-F1
#
_cell.length_a   1.000
_cell.length_b   1.000
_cell.length_c   1.000
_cell.angle_alpha   90.00
_cell.angle_beta   90.00
_cell.angle_gamma   90.00
#
_symmetry.space_group_name_H-M   'P 1'
#
loop_
_entity.id
_entity.type
_entity.pdbx_description
1 polymer ?
#
loop_
_entity_poly.entity_id
_entity_poly.type
_entity_poly.pdbx_seq_one_letter_code
_entity_poly.pdbx_strand_id
1 'polypeptide(L)'
;MPEEPVVEALTTVPGPGPVRLHLAGSGRFGSVLWAGLLGDLEPLTAFRERVRVALTEAGFPIDGRPFHPHLTISYRFDRRVVAALADYSGPSWEVDEFSLVSSVDGEYHRLWAGPL
;
A
#
# COMPACT_ATOMS: atom_id res chain seq x y z
N MET A 1 -12.62 -5.42 20.46
CA MET A 1 -11.23 -4.91 20.40
C MET A 1 -11.22 -3.58 19.63
N PRO A 2 -10.32 -2.62 19.87
CA PRO A 2 -10.38 -1.30 19.20
C PRO A 2 -10.33 -1.38 17.66
N GLU A 3 -9.76 -2.45 17.10
CA GLU A 3 -9.66 -2.73 15.66
C GLU A 3 -10.92 -3.37 15.04
N GLU A 4 -11.85 -3.86 15.86
CA GLU A 4 -13.03 -4.61 15.42
C GLU A 4 -13.94 -3.80 14.46
N PRO A 5 -14.21 -2.50 14.70
CA PRO A 5 -15.01 -1.71 13.77
C PRO A 5 -14.25 -1.35 12.47
N VAL A 6 -12.91 -1.36 12.49
CA VAL A 6 -12.10 -1.19 11.26
C VAL A 6 -12.23 -2.43 10.39
N VAL A 7 -12.11 -3.62 11.00
CA VAL A 7 -12.29 -4.89 10.29
C VAL A 7 -13.71 -4.98 9.71
N GLU A 8 -14.74 -4.64 10.49
CA GLU A 8 -16.12 -4.61 10.01
C GLU A 8 -16.26 -3.72 8.76
N ALA A 9 -15.75 -2.48 8.80
CA ALA A 9 -15.78 -1.59 7.65
C ALA A 9 -15.05 -2.19 6.44
N LEU A 10 -13.86 -2.78 6.63
CA LEU A 10 -13.07 -3.39 5.55
C LEU A 10 -13.76 -4.61 4.92
N THR A 11 -14.52 -5.39 5.69
CA THR A 11 -15.26 -6.56 5.15
C THR A 11 -16.37 -6.17 4.17
N THR A 12 -16.85 -4.93 4.21
CA THR A 12 -17.85 -4.42 3.26
C THR A 12 -17.24 -3.98 1.92
N VAL A 13 -15.92 -3.87 1.84
CA VAL A 13 -15.22 -3.35 0.66
C VAL A 13 -15.03 -4.48 -0.35
N PRO A 14 -15.59 -4.39 -1.57
CA PRO A 14 -15.28 -5.37 -2.60
C PRO A 14 -13.84 -5.19 -3.03
N GLY A 15 -13.09 -6.28 -3.09
CA GLY A 15 -11.70 -6.27 -3.51
C GLY A 15 -11.53 -5.85 -4.99
N PRO A 16 -10.29 -5.57 -5.44
CA PRO A 16 -10.01 -5.10 -6.79
C PRO A 16 -10.23 -6.14 -7.90
N GLY A 17 -10.46 -7.41 -7.58
CA GLY A 17 -10.27 -8.53 -8.50
C GLY A 17 -8.78 -8.84 -8.72
N PRO A 18 -8.42 -9.60 -9.76
CA PRO A 18 -7.03 -9.91 -10.06
C PRO A 18 -6.21 -8.64 -10.30
N VAL A 19 -5.11 -8.49 -9.58
CA VAL A 19 -4.19 -7.36 -9.69
C VAL A 19 -2.78 -7.91 -9.85
N ARG A 20 -2.13 -7.57 -10.96
CA ARG A 20 -0.72 -7.92 -11.22
C ARG A 20 0.16 -6.69 -11.16
N LEU A 21 1.18 -6.73 -10.32
CA LEU A 21 2.08 -5.62 -10.06
C LEU A 21 3.53 -6.03 -10.26
N HIS A 22 4.40 -5.04 -10.52
CA HIS A 22 5.84 -5.19 -10.38
C HIS A 22 6.45 -3.91 -9.78
N LEU A 23 7.56 -4.07 -9.07
CA LEU A 23 8.36 -2.93 -8.59
C LEU A 23 9.18 -2.38 -9.75
N ALA A 24 9.15 -1.06 -9.93
CA ALA A 24 9.96 -0.42 -10.96
C ALA A 24 10.39 1.00 -10.57
N GLY A 25 11.59 1.35 -11.03
CA GLY A 25 12.18 2.67 -10.81
C GLY A 25 12.43 3.00 -9.34
N SER A 26 12.79 4.26 -9.11
CA SER A 26 12.89 4.82 -7.77
C SER A 26 12.37 6.25 -7.70
N GLY A 27 12.04 6.66 -6.49
CA GLY A 27 11.75 8.05 -6.18
C GLY A 27 12.01 8.36 -4.72
N ARG A 28 11.58 9.55 -4.31
CA ARG A 28 11.77 10.01 -2.93
C ARG A 28 10.66 10.90 -2.42
N PHE A 29 10.43 10.83 -1.11
CA PHE A 29 9.67 11.82 -0.34
C PHE A 29 10.58 12.40 0.75
N GLY A 30 11.09 13.62 0.53
CA GLY A 30 12.12 14.18 1.40
C GLY A 30 13.38 13.31 1.41
N SER A 31 13.70 12.71 2.57
CA SER A 31 14.81 11.77 2.77
C SER A 31 14.44 10.30 2.54
N VAL A 32 13.15 9.98 2.44
CA VAL A 32 12.66 8.61 2.26
C VAL A 32 12.83 8.21 0.80
N LEU A 33 13.49 7.08 0.57
CA LEU A 33 13.65 6.44 -0.72
C LEU A 33 12.65 5.32 -0.89
N TRP A 34 12.10 5.20 -2.09
CA TRP A 34 11.13 4.16 -2.42
C TRP A 34 11.31 3.63 -3.84
N ALA A 35 10.83 2.41 -4.07
CA ALA A 35 10.60 1.84 -5.40
C ALA A 35 9.12 2.03 -5.77
N GLY A 36 8.85 2.38 -7.03
CA GLY A 36 7.48 2.56 -7.51
C GLY A 36 6.82 1.21 -7.82
N LEU A 37 5.51 1.24 -8.06
CA LEU A 37 4.80 0.10 -8.65
C LEU A 37 4.33 0.44 -10.07
N LEU A 38 4.34 -0.56 -10.94
CA LEU A 38 3.73 -0.57 -12.27
C LEU A 38 2.85 -1.83 -12.44
N GLY A 39 2.07 -1.89 -13.52
CA GLY A 39 1.07 -2.94 -13.75
C GLY A 39 -0.34 -2.41 -13.57
N ASP A 40 -1.18 -3.17 -12.88
CA ASP A 40 -2.60 -2.89 -12.69
C ASP A 40 -2.87 -1.80 -11.62
N LEU A 41 -2.38 -0.57 -11.89
CA LEU A 41 -2.47 0.56 -10.95
C LEU A 41 -3.86 1.17 -10.86
N GLU A 42 -4.65 1.11 -11.94
CA GLU A 42 -6.03 1.60 -11.96
C GLU A 42 -6.93 0.82 -10.98
N PRO A 43 -7.06 -0.52 -11.07
CA PRO A 43 -7.87 -1.28 -10.11
C PRO A 43 -7.34 -1.17 -8.68
N LEU A 44 -6.01 -1.09 -8.49
CA LEU A 44 -5.40 -0.84 -7.18
C LEU A 44 -5.84 0.50 -6.60
N THR A 45 -5.81 1.57 -7.41
CA THR A 45 -6.23 2.92 -7.00
C THR A 45 -7.72 2.95 -6.69
N ALA A 46 -8.55 2.34 -7.54
CA ALA A 46 -9.99 2.24 -7.30
C ALA A 46 -10.31 1.48 -6.00
N PHE A 47 -9.58 0.41 -5.71
CA PHE A 47 -9.73 -0.33 -4.45
C PHE A 47 -9.31 0.50 -3.24
N ARG A 48 -8.17 1.21 -3.31
CA ARG A 48 -7.76 2.17 -2.28
C ARG A 48 -8.85 3.20 -2.00
N GLU A 49 -9.50 3.72 -3.03
CA GLU A 49 -10.60 4.68 -2.85
C GLU A 49 -11.80 4.07 -2.14
N ARG A 50 -12.20 2.85 -2.48
CA ARG A 50 -13.29 2.15 -1.78
C ARG A 50 -12.96 1.92 -0.31
N VAL A 51 -11.74 1.51 0.00
CA VAL A 51 -11.25 1.38 1.39
C VAL A 51 -11.33 2.72 2.12
N ARG A 52 -10.86 3.80 1.49
CA ARG A 52 -10.95 5.15 2.07
C ARG A 52 -12.39 5.55 2.37
N VAL A 53 -13.31 5.33 1.43
CA VAL A 53 -14.73 5.69 1.59
C VAL A 53 -15.34 4.90 2.75
N ALA A 54 -15.19 3.57 2.78
CA ALA A 54 -15.75 2.74 3.84
C ALA A 54 -15.25 3.14 5.24
N LEU A 55 -13.94 3.40 5.37
CA LEU A 55 -13.39 3.85 6.66
C LEU A 55 -13.87 5.26 7.04
N THR A 56 -14.01 6.17 6.07
CA THR A 56 -14.54 7.52 6.30
C THR A 56 -16.00 7.48 6.76
N GLU A 57 -16.82 6.65 6.11
CA GLU A 57 -18.24 6.44 6.46
C GLU A 57 -18.39 5.79 7.85
N ALA A 58 -17.46 4.93 8.23
CA ALA A 58 -17.36 4.36 9.57
C ALA A 58 -16.79 5.33 10.63
N GLY A 59 -16.46 6.58 10.25
CA GLY A 59 -16.01 7.63 11.16
C GLY A 59 -14.52 7.63 11.49
N PHE A 60 -13.70 6.86 10.76
CA PHE A 60 -12.25 6.84 10.96
C PHE A 60 -11.54 7.98 10.23
N PRO A 61 -10.47 8.55 10.82
CA PRO A 61 -9.66 9.55 10.14
C PRO A 61 -8.88 8.90 9.00
N ILE A 62 -8.85 9.58 7.84
CA ILE A 62 -8.06 9.16 6.70
C ILE A 62 -7.10 10.26 6.28
N ASP A 63 -5.91 9.84 5.89
CA ASP A 63 -4.90 10.70 5.31
C ASP A 63 -5.34 11.24 3.94
N GLY A 64 -5.35 12.58 3.82
CA GLY A 64 -5.71 13.29 2.59
C GLY A 64 -4.59 13.39 1.55
N ARG A 65 -3.38 12.89 1.85
CA ARG A 65 -2.27 12.91 0.89
C ARG A 65 -2.62 12.08 -0.36
N PRO A 66 -2.21 12.52 -1.56
CA PRO A 66 -2.47 11.76 -2.78
C PRO A 66 -1.80 10.38 -2.72
N PHE A 67 -2.52 9.37 -3.19
CA PHE A 67 -2.02 8.00 -3.22
C PHE A 67 -0.96 7.85 -4.31
N HIS A 68 0.26 7.53 -3.89
CA HIS A 68 1.38 7.17 -4.76
C HIS A 68 1.80 5.76 -4.37
N PRO A 69 1.43 4.70 -5.11
CA PRO A 69 1.78 3.33 -4.75
C PRO A 69 3.30 3.14 -4.80
N HIS A 70 3.89 2.78 -3.67
CA HIS A 70 5.33 2.65 -3.51
C HIS A 70 5.69 1.63 -2.43
N LEU A 71 6.92 1.11 -2.50
CA LEU A 71 7.56 0.37 -1.43
C LEU A 71 8.69 1.22 -0.84
N THR A 72 8.59 1.59 0.43
CA THR A 72 9.69 2.27 1.13
C THR A 72 10.89 1.34 1.23
N ILE A 73 12.05 1.79 0.75
CA ILE A 73 13.31 1.03 0.76
C ILE A 73 14.22 1.52 1.90
N SER A 74 14.24 2.83 2.15
CA SER A 74 15.07 3.43 3.19
C SER A 74 14.49 4.76 3.65
N TYR A 75 14.57 5.06 4.94
CA TYR A 75 14.24 6.38 5.49
C TYR A 75 15.38 7.40 5.36
N ARG A 76 16.56 6.95 4.92
CA ARG A 76 17.75 7.77 4.69
C ARG A 76 18.08 7.81 3.21
N PHE A 77 18.46 9.01 2.76
CA PHE A 77 18.89 9.23 1.39
C PHE A 77 20.26 8.59 1.13
N ASP A 78 20.32 7.76 0.09
CA ASP A 78 21.55 7.22 -0.48
C ASP A 78 21.47 7.26 -2.01
N ARG A 79 22.36 8.04 -2.64
CA ARG A 79 22.43 8.17 -4.10
C ARG A 79 22.72 6.84 -4.80
N ARG A 80 23.42 5.92 -4.14
CA ARG A 80 23.78 4.61 -4.72
C ARG A 80 22.53 3.75 -4.86
N VAL A 81 21.65 3.77 -3.86
CA VAL A 81 20.37 3.05 -3.89
C VAL A 81 19.46 3.63 -4.97
N VAL A 82 19.38 4.97 -5.07
CA VAL A 82 18.62 5.63 -6.15
C VAL A 82 19.13 5.21 -7.53
N ALA A 83 20.45 5.25 -7.75
CA ALA A 83 21.03 4.86 -9.03
C ALA A 83 20.81 3.38 -9.35
N ALA A 84 20.94 2.49 -8.36
CA ALA A 84 20.71 1.06 -8.54
C ALA A 84 19.25 0.74 -8.91
N LEU A 85 18.30 1.55 -8.43
CA LEU A 85 16.88 1.36 -8.69
C LEU A 85 16.35 2.18 -9.88
N ALA A 86 17.14 3.06 -10.49
CA ALA A 86 16.67 3.98 -11.54
C ALA A 86 16.06 3.23 -12.74
N ASP A 87 16.76 2.20 -13.22
CA ASP A 87 16.33 1.34 -14.32
C ASP A 87 15.86 -0.05 -13.82
N TYR A 88 15.62 -0.18 -12.52
CA TYR A 88 15.16 -1.44 -11.95
C TYR A 88 13.74 -1.75 -12.43
N SER A 89 13.55 -2.99 -12.88
CA SER A 89 12.25 -3.59 -13.15
C SER A 89 12.26 -5.00 -12.57
N GLY A 90 11.50 -5.20 -11.51
CA GLY A 90 11.39 -6.46 -10.79
C GLY A 90 10.47 -7.47 -11.49
N PRO A 91 10.42 -8.72 -10.98
CA PRO A 91 9.45 -9.69 -11.46
C PRO A 91 8.02 -9.18 -11.21
N SER A 92 7.10 -9.57 -12.09
CA SER A 92 5.66 -9.37 -11.85
C SER A 92 5.12 -10.45 -10.92
N TRP A 93 4.20 -10.07 -10.04
CA TRP A 93 3.47 -10.97 -9.15
C TRP A 93 1.98 -10.66 -9.18
N GLU A 94 1.16 -11.68 -8.94
CA GLU A 94 -0.25 -11.49 -8.62
C GLU A 94 -0.35 -11.14 -7.14
N VAL A 95 -1.14 -10.11 -6.83
CA VAL A 95 -1.50 -9.83 -5.45
C VAL A 95 -2.54 -10.86 -5.04
N ASP A 96 -2.40 -11.45 -3.86
CA ASP A 96 -3.31 -12.50 -3.39
C ASP A 96 -4.28 -12.00 -2.31
N GLU A 97 -3.86 -10.99 -1.55
CA GLU A 97 -4.59 -10.51 -0.37
C GLU A 97 -4.26 -9.05 -0.05
N PHE A 98 -5.12 -8.42 0.74
CA PHE A 98 -4.83 -7.18 1.44
C PHE A 98 -4.98 -7.38 2.95
N SER A 99 -4.25 -6.61 3.76
CA SER A 99 -4.23 -6.82 5.20
C SER A 99 -4.39 -5.52 5.98
N LEU A 100 -5.10 -5.61 7.10
CA LEU A 100 -5.04 -4.64 8.18
C LEU A 100 -3.86 -5.01 9.08
N VAL A 101 -2.98 -4.04 9.34
CA VAL A 101 -1.81 -4.21 10.22
C VAL A 101 -1.82 -3.17 11.33
N SER A 102 -1.42 -3.57 12.53
CA SER A 102 -1.05 -2.68 13.62
C SER A 102 0.45 -2.48 13.62
N SER A 103 0.91 -1.23 13.76
CA SER A 103 2.33 -0.90 13.85
C SER A 103 2.64 -0.45 15.28
N VAL A 104 3.46 -1.20 16.00
CA VAL A 104 3.86 -0.89 17.39
C VAL A 104 5.38 -1.01 17.48
N ASP A 105 6.05 0.06 17.89
CA ASP A 105 7.52 0.10 18.08
C ASP A 105 8.36 -0.38 16.87
N GLY A 106 7.83 -0.20 15.66
CA GLY A 106 8.47 -0.61 14.41
C GLY A 106 8.17 -2.04 13.99
N GLU A 107 7.36 -2.77 14.75
CA GLU A 107 6.84 -4.08 14.39
C GLU A 107 5.45 -3.98 13.77
N TYR A 108 5.20 -4.79 12.75
CA TYR A 108 3.91 -4.91 12.09
C TYR A 108 3.23 -6.21 12.49
N HIS A 109 2.09 -6.11 13.19
CA HIS A 109 1.25 -7.24 13.54
C HIS A 109 0.03 -7.25 12.62
N ARG A 110 -0.16 -8.35 11.88
CA ARG A 110 -1.36 -8.54 11.07
C ARG A 110 -2.57 -8.75 11.98
N LEU A 111 -3.58 -7.92 11.81
CA LEU A 111 -4.85 -8.01 12.56
C LEU A 111 -5.93 -8.73 11.76
N TRP A 112 -5.91 -8.57 10.44
CA TRP A 112 -6.89 -9.18 9.54
C TRP A 112 -6.33 -9.23 8.11
N ALA A 113 -6.80 -10.21 7.33
CA ALA A 113 -6.54 -10.31 5.90
C ALA A 113 -7.87 -10.53 5.16
N GLY A 114 -8.03 -9.83 4.04
CA GLY A 114 -9.17 -9.94 3.16
C GLY A 114 -8.74 -10.40 1.77
N PRO A 115 -9.63 -11.06 1.01
CA PRO A 115 -9.39 -11.39 -0.38
C PRO A 115 -9.35 -10.12 -1.23
N LEU A 116 -8.70 -10.21 -2.40
CA LEU A 116 -8.86 -9.22 -3.46
C LEU A 116 -10.14 -9.42 -4.27
#